data_AF-A0A2K6SHL4-F1
#
_entry.id   AF-A0A2K6SHL4-F1
#
_cell.length_a   1.000
_cell.length_b   1.000
_cell.length_c   1.000
_cell.angle_alpha   90.00
_cell.angle_beta   90.00
_cell.angle_gamma   90.00
#
_symmetry.space_group_name_H-M   'P 1'
#
loop_
_entity.id
_entity.type
_entity.pdbx_description
1 polymer ?
#
loop_
_entity_poly.entity_id
_entity_poly.type
_entity_poly.pdbx_seq_one_letter_code
_entity_poly.pdbx_strand_id
1 'polypeptide(L)'
;MAAKVFESVGKVGLALAVAGGMVNSTLYNVDAGHRAVIFDGFRGVQDIVIGEGTHFLIPCVQKPIIFDCRSWPSNVPLITDNKDFQTVNITLCMLFRPVASQLPRISTSIGGDYDERVLPSVTTEILKSVVASFDAGELITQRELVSRQVSDDLTKRAATFGLILDDVSLTHLTFGKEFTELTATSTSQVQL
;
A
#
# COMPACT_ATOMS: atom_id res chain seq x y z
N MET A 1 10.08 -50.54 41.33
CA MET A 1 10.65 -49.17 41.32
C MET A 1 11.03 -48.67 39.93
N ALA A 2 11.42 -49.53 38.98
CA ALA A 2 11.83 -49.13 37.62
C ALA A 2 10.72 -48.44 36.77
N ALA A 3 9.46 -48.88 36.89
CA ALA A 3 8.35 -48.31 36.09
C ALA A 3 8.08 -46.82 36.40
N LYS A 4 8.17 -46.40 37.67
CA LYS A 4 8.01 -44.98 38.06
C LYS A 4 9.14 -44.09 37.54
N VAL A 5 10.35 -44.63 37.42
CA VAL A 5 11.51 -43.88 36.89
C VAL A 5 11.35 -43.66 35.39
N PHE A 6 10.92 -44.68 34.64
CA PHE A 6 10.68 -44.56 33.19
C PHE A 6 9.55 -43.57 32.86
N GLU A 7 8.46 -43.59 33.64
CA GLU A 7 7.35 -42.65 33.48
C GLU A 7 7.76 -41.20 33.84
N SER A 8 8.62 -41.03 34.85
CA SER A 8 9.16 -39.71 35.23
C SER A 8 10.14 -39.16 34.19
N VAL A 9 11.02 -40.00 33.64
CA VAL A 9 11.95 -39.63 32.57
C VAL A 9 11.20 -39.29 31.27
N GLY A 10 10.13 -40.02 30.94
CA GLY A 10 9.26 -39.71 29.80
C GLY A 10 8.57 -38.35 29.93
N LYS A 11 8.04 -38.01 31.12
CA LYS A 11 7.42 -36.69 31.39
C LYS A 11 8.44 -35.56 31.32
N VAL A 12 9.65 -35.76 31.84
CA VAL A 12 10.73 -34.78 31.77
C VAL A 12 11.22 -34.58 30.33
N GLY A 13 11.36 -35.66 29.55
CA GLY A 13 11.73 -35.59 28.13
C GLY A 13 10.69 -34.86 27.28
N LEU A 14 9.40 -35.11 27.51
CA LEU A 14 8.32 -34.39 26.84
C LEU A 14 8.29 -32.91 27.23
N ALA A 15 8.47 -32.58 28.51
CA ALA A 15 8.53 -31.20 28.99
C ALA A 15 9.72 -30.43 28.39
N LEU A 16 10.89 -31.07 28.27
CA LEU A 16 12.07 -30.51 27.60
C LEU A 16 11.88 -30.32 26.10
N ALA A 17 11.19 -31.25 25.42
CA ALA A 17 10.87 -31.12 24.00
C ALA A 17 9.89 -29.97 23.73
N VAL A 18 8.85 -29.82 24.56
CA VAL A 18 7.89 -28.70 24.47
C VAL A 18 8.58 -27.37 24.80
N ALA A 19 9.40 -27.33 25.86
CA ALA A 19 10.17 -26.14 26.23
C ALA A 19 11.18 -25.76 25.13
N GLY A 20 11.92 -26.73 24.59
CA GLY A 20 12.90 -26.52 23.52
C GLY A 20 12.26 -26.04 22.21
N GLY A 21 11.08 -26.56 21.86
CA GLY A 21 10.31 -26.11 20.69
C GLY A 21 9.80 -24.67 20.81
N MET A 22 9.42 -24.24 22.02
CA MET A 22 8.98 -22.86 22.26
C MET A 22 10.12 -21.85 22.16
N VAL A 23 11.34 -22.17 22.62
CA VAL A 23 12.48 -21.23 22.61
C VAL A 23 12.85 -20.79 21.19
N ASN A 24 12.81 -21.69 20.20
CA ASN A 24 13.18 -21.34 18.82
C ASN A 24 12.21 -20.35 18.17
N SER A 25 10.93 -20.35 18.58
CA SER A 25 9.90 -19.46 18.02
C SER A 25 9.85 -18.08 18.70
N THR A 26 10.76 -17.77 19.62
CA THR A 26 10.72 -16.52 20.41
C THR A 26 11.45 -15.35 19.77
N LEU A 27 12.33 -15.60 18.79
CA LEU A 27 13.12 -14.54 18.16
C LEU A 27 12.58 -14.27 16.77
N TYR A 28 12.37 -13.00 16.47
CA TYR A 28 12.09 -12.54 15.12
C TYR A 28 12.99 -11.36 14.79
N ASN A 29 13.36 -11.23 13.53
CA ASN A 29 14.18 -10.14 13.04
C ASN A 29 13.31 -9.19 12.21
N VAL A 30 13.52 -7.90 12.38
CA VAL A 30 12.93 -6.85 11.57
C VAL A 30 14.03 -6.24 10.73
N ASP A 31 13.96 -6.47 9.42
CA ASP A 31 14.94 -5.95 8.48
C ASP A 31 14.90 -4.41 8.42
N ALA A 32 16.02 -3.81 8.00
CA ALA A 32 16.12 -2.38 7.82
C ALA A 32 15.03 -1.85 6.87
N GLY A 33 14.40 -0.73 7.22
CA GLY A 33 13.29 -0.15 6.46
C GLY A 33 11.93 -0.85 6.62
N HIS A 34 11.87 -1.95 7.37
CA HIS A 34 10.62 -2.55 7.82
C HIS A 34 10.31 -2.13 9.25
N ARG A 35 9.03 -2.24 9.62
CA ARG A 35 8.57 -2.06 11.00
C ARG A 35 7.56 -3.13 11.35
N ALA A 36 7.63 -3.60 12.59
CA ALA A 36 6.72 -4.63 13.07
C ALA A 36 5.67 -4.04 14.01
N VAL A 37 4.45 -4.53 13.87
CA VAL A 37 3.36 -4.33 14.82
C VAL A 37 3.05 -5.69 15.43
N ILE A 38 2.99 -5.76 16.77
CA ILE A 38 2.68 -7.02 17.44
C ILE A 38 1.17 -7.16 17.58
N PHE A 39 0.63 -8.29 17.11
CA PHE A 39 -0.71 -8.75 17.46
C PHE A 39 -0.63 -9.70 18.65
N ASP A 40 -1.31 -9.36 19.74
CA ASP A 40 -1.48 -10.19 20.92
C ASP A 40 -2.88 -10.84 20.90
N GLY A 41 -2.95 -12.16 21.06
CA GLY A 41 -4.24 -12.88 21.07
C GLY A 41 -5.21 -12.43 22.16
N PHE A 42 -4.73 -11.86 23.28
CA PHE A 42 -5.59 -11.39 24.37
C PHE A 42 -5.94 -9.90 24.31
N ARG A 43 -5.00 -9.08 23.85
CA ARG A 43 -5.12 -7.60 23.86
C ARG A 43 -5.37 -7.00 22.48
N GLY A 44 -5.24 -7.79 21.41
CA GLY A 44 -5.33 -7.34 20.03
C GLY A 44 -4.03 -6.70 19.54
N VAL A 45 -4.13 -5.79 18.58
CA VAL A 45 -2.99 -5.08 18.00
C VAL A 45 -2.42 -4.08 19.01
N GLN A 46 -1.11 -4.15 19.26
CA GLN A 46 -0.42 -3.21 20.13
C GLN A 46 -0.12 -1.89 19.40
N ASP A 47 -0.28 -0.76 20.10
CA ASP A 47 0.02 0.58 19.56
C ASP A 47 1.53 0.85 19.42
N ILE A 48 2.38 -0.02 19.97
CA ILE A 48 3.83 0.14 19.94
C ILE A 48 4.36 -0.41 18.61
N VAL A 49 5.03 0.47 17.86
CA VAL A 49 5.68 0.12 16.61
C VAL A 49 7.14 -0.22 16.88
N ILE A 50 7.54 -1.40 16.46
CA ILE A 50 8.87 -1.94 16.68
C ILE A 50 9.73 -1.67 15.45
N GLY A 51 10.88 -1.05 15.66
CA GLY A 51 11.85 -0.74 14.62
C GLY A 51 12.69 -1.95 14.22
N GLU A 52 13.69 -1.70 13.39
CA GLU A 52 14.67 -2.68 12.93
C GLU A 52 15.42 -3.37 14.09
N GLY A 53 15.86 -4.62 13.84
CA GLY A 53 16.65 -5.42 14.77
C GLY A 53 15.95 -6.70 15.23
N THR A 54 16.66 -7.47 16.07
CA THR A 54 16.17 -8.73 16.62
C THR A 54 15.38 -8.46 17.89
N HIS A 55 14.11 -8.87 17.88
CA HIS A 55 13.17 -8.67 18.98
C HIS A 55 12.66 -10.01 19.51
N PHE A 56 12.22 -10.00 20.77
CA PHE A 56 11.68 -11.17 21.45
C PHE A 56 10.14 -11.14 21.43
N LEU A 57 9.52 -12.25 21.04
CA LEU A 57 8.08 -12.47 21.06
C LEU A 57 7.73 -13.65 21.96
N ILE A 58 6.53 -13.63 22.53
CA ILE A 58 6.00 -14.75 23.30
C ILE A 58 5.36 -15.76 22.33
N PRO A 59 5.94 -16.96 22.16
CA PRO A 59 5.43 -17.97 21.23
C PRO A 59 4.02 -18.40 21.68
N CYS A 60 3.14 -18.63 20.71
CA CYS A 60 1.70 -18.95 20.85
C CYS A 60 0.74 -17.78 21.12
N VAL A 61 1.15 -16.71 21.80
CA VAL A 61 0.26 -15.59 22.13
C VAL A 61 0.43 -14.41 21.17
N GLN A 62 1.67 -14.13 20.79
CA GLN A 62 2.02 -12.95 20.00
C GLN A 62 2.39 -13.34 18.57
N LYS A 63 1.94 -12.54 17.60
CA LYS A 63 2.27 -12.68 16.18
C LYS A 63 2.78 -11.33 15.64
N PRO A 64 4.00 -11.26 15.07
CA PRO A 64 4.51 -10.04 14.47
C PRO A 64 3.90 -9.87 13.08
N ILE A 65 3.37 -8.68 12.80
CA ILE A 65 2.94 -8.24 11.47
C ILE A 65 3.99 -7.26 10.98
N ILE A 66 4.75 -7.65 9.97
CA ILE A 66 5.86 -6.85 9.43
C ILE A 66 5.33 -6.05 8.25
N PHE A 67 5.54 -4.73 8.31
CA PHE A 67 5.19 -3.78 7.27
C PHE A 67 6.45 -3.23 6.61
N ASP A 68 6.46 -3.16 5.28
CA ASP A 68 7.47 -2.39 4.56
C ASP A 68 7.12 -0.89 4.64
N CYS A 69 8.06 -0.08 5.12
CA CYS A 69 7.92 1.37 5.22
C CYS A 69 8.66 2.13 4.10
N ARG A 70 9.15 1.42 3.08
CA ARG A 70 9.81 1.99 1.92
C ARG A 70 8.79 2.50 0.91
N SER A 71 9.25 3.40 0.03
CA SER A 71 8.45 3.92 -1.06
C SER A 71 8.28 2.85 -2.14
N TRP A 72 7.04 2.47 -2.41
CA TRP A 72 6.69 1.47 -3.43
C TRP A 72 5.99 2.14 -4.62
N PRO A 73 6.35 1.79 -5.87
CA PRO A 73 5.66 2.28 -7.06
C PRO A 73 4.34 1.56 -7.31
N SER A 74 3.27 2.32 -7.55
CA SER A 74 1.98 1.79 -7.99
C SER A 74 1.51 2.48 -9.27
N ASN A 75 1.03 1.68 -10.21
CA ASN A 75 0.49 2.12 -11.49
C ASN A 75 -1.00 1.76 -11.54
N VAL A 76 -1.86 2.77 -11.63
CA VAL A 76 -3.32 2.61 -11.66
C VAL A 76 -3.84 3.11 -13.01
N PRO A 77 -4.18 2.22 -13.95
CA PRO A 77 -4.84 2.60 -15.19
C PRO A 77 -6.31 2.94 -14.92
N LEU A 78 -6.80 4.02 -15.52
CA LEU A 78 -8.19 4.44 -15.43
C LEU A 78 -8.71 4.85 -16.81
N ILE A 79 -9.94 4.43 -17.08
CA ILE A 79 -10.75 4.93 -18.20
C ILE A 79 -11.89 5.74 -17.59
N THR A 80 -11.98 7.01 -17.97
CA THR A 80 -13.00 7.93 -17.49
C THR A 80 -13.37 8.94 -18.57
N ASP A 81 -14.57 9.49 -18.48
CA ASP A 81 -14.99 10.58 -19.35
C ASP A 81 -14.56 11.93 -18.76
N ASN A 82 -14.19 12.86 -19.63
CA ASN A 82 -13.86 14.24 -19.28
C ASN A 82 -15.12 15.13 -19.29
N LYS A 83 -14.93 16.44 -19.13
CA LYS A 83 -16.02 17.44 -19.14
C LYS A 83 -16.84 17.47 -20.45
N ASP A 84 -16.23 17.12 -21.58
CA ASP A 84 -16.86 17.05 -22.91
C ASP A 84 -17.49 15.67 -23.21
N PHE A 85 -17.61 14.79 -22.21
CA PHE A 85 -18.04 13.38 -22.36
C PHE A 85 -17.17 12.56 -23.33
N GLN A 86 -15.90 12.96 -23.49
CA GLN A 86 -14.94 12.18 -24.25
C GLN A 86 -14.24 11.19 -23.32
N THR A 87 -14.21 9.93 -23.74
CA THR A 87 -13.51 8.89 -23.01
C THR A 87 -11.99 9.07 -23.12
N VAL A 88 -11.34 9.22 -21.98
CA VAL A 88 -9.89 9.35 -21.83
C VAL A 88 -9.36 8.15 -21.05
N ASN A 89 -8.28 7.55 -21.56
CA ASN A 89 -7.51 6.55 -20.85
C ASN A 89 -6.23 7.19 -20.30
N ILE A 90 -6.10 7.14 -18.98
CA ILE A 90 -5.07 7.80 -18.20
C ILE A 90 -4.44 6.75 -17.29
N THR A 91 -3.12 6.73 -17.17
CA THR A 91 -2.44 5.93 -16.14
C THR A 91 -1.86 6.86 -15.09
N LEU A 92 -2.14 6.61 -13.82
CA LEU A 92 -1.48 7.32 -12.73
C LEU A 92 -0.34 6.45 -12.18
N CYS A 93 0.85 7.02 -12.12
CA CYS A 93 2.00 6.44 -11.45
C CYS A 93 2.24 7.21 -10.14
N MET A 94 2.34 6.49 -9.02
CA MET A 94 2.58 7.12 -7.72
C MET A 94 3.56 6.31 -6.88
N LEU A 95 4.39 7.01 -6.13
CA LEU A 95 5.24 6.45 -5.10
C LEU A 95 4.58 6.72 -3.74
N PHE A 96 4.34 5.66 -2.98
CA PHE A 96 3.70 5.78 -1.67
C PHE A 96 4.43 4.96 -0.61
N ARG A 97 4.27 5.35 0.64
CA ARG A 97 4.74 4.62 1.82
C ARG A 97 3.81 4.83 3.02
N PRO A 98 3.67 3.84 3.91
CA PRO A 98 2.85 4.01 5.11
C PRO A 98 3.54 4.90 6.15
N VAL A 99 2.75 5.66 6.91
CA VAL A 99 3.24 6.41 8.06
C VAL A 99 3.54 5.42 9.17
N ALA A 100 4.82 5.32 9.51
CA ALA A 100 5.29 4.37 10.47
C ALA A 100 4.67 4.47 11.88
N SER A 101 4.27 5.67 12.33
CA SER A 101 3.61 5.85 13.63
C SER A 101 2.14 5.40 13.63
N GLN A 102 1.53 5.20 12.45
CA GLN A 102 0.13 4.84 12.30
C GLN A 102 -0.07 3.39 11.83
N LEU A 103 1.00 2.59 11.75
CA LEU A 103 0.93 1.18 11.36
C LEU A 103 -0.08 0.35 12.19
N PRO A 104 -0.21 0.54 13.52
CA PRO A 104 -1.23 -0.19 14.31
C PRO A 104 -2.65 0.14 13.84
N ARG A 105 -2.90 1.41 13.49
CA ARG A 105 -4.19 1.85 12.96
C ARG A 105 -4.46 1.26 11.57
N ILE A 106 -3.47 1.32 10.67
CA ILE A 106 -3.59 0.75 9.31
C ILE A 106 -3.90 -0.75 9.39
N SER A 107 -3.16 -1.48 10.23
CA SER A 107 -3.33 -2.91 10.44
C SER A 107 -4.70 -3.29 10.99
N THR A 108 -5.33 -2.43 11.80
CA THR A 108 -6.65 -2.68 12.40
C THR A 108 -7.80 -2.23 11.51
N SER A 109 -7.67 -1.09 10.81
CA SER A 109 -8.76 -0.54 9.99
C SER A 109 -8.85 -1.15 8.60
N ILE A 110 -7.71 -1.42 7.96
CA ILE A 110 -7.64 -1.83 6.55
C ILE A 110 -7.12 -3.27 6.43
N GLY A 111 -6.12 -3.62 7.24
CA GLY A 111 -5.44 -4.91 7.18
C GLY A 111 -4.08 -4.83 6.49
N GLY A 112 -3.49 -6.00 6.18
CA GLY A 112 -2.20 -6.09 5.50
C GLY A 112 -2.23 -5.64 4.04
N ASP A 113 -3.35 -5.85 3.35
CA ASP A 113 -3.53 -5.59 1.90
C ASP A 113 -3.98 -4.13 1.63
N TYR A 114 -3.42 -3.18 2.37
CA TYR A 114 -3.87 -1.79 2.32
C TYR A 114 -3.55 -1.10 0.99
N ASP A 115 -2.47 -1.51 0.35
CA ASP A 115 -2.01 -1.04 -0.95
C ASP A 115 -2.93 -1.49 -2.08
N GLU A 116 -3.31 -2.78 -2.12
CA GLU A 116 -4.17 -3.31 -3.19
C GLU A 116 -5.62 -2.81 -3.09
N ARG A 117 -6.08 -2.50 -1.88
CA ARG A 117 -7.50 -2.22 -1.62
C ARG A 117 -7.83 -0.73 -1.57
N VAL A 118 -7.01 0.07 -0.88
CA VAL A 118 -7.30 1.50 -0.65
C VAL A 118 -6.82 2.36 -1.80
N LEU A 119 -5.60 2.12 -2.30
CA LEU A 119 -5.00 2.98 -3.31
C LEU A 119 -5.79 3.01 -4.63
N PRO A 120 -6.20 1.88 -5.24
CA PRO A 120 -6.96 1.94 -6.49
C PRO A 120 -8.32 2.62 -6.31
N SER A 121 -8.95 2.44 -5.14
CA SER A 121 -10.25 3.05 -4.83
C SER A 121 -10.13 4.57 -4.72
N VAL A 122 -9.20 5.05 -3.90
CA VAL A 122 -8.99 6.49 -3.66
C VAL A 122 -8.49 7.17 -4.94
N THR A 123 -7.55 6.54 -5.64
CA THR A 123 -7.02 7.07 -6.89
C THR A 123 -8.11 7.19 -7.95
N THR A 124 -8.94 6.15 -8.12
CA THR A 124 -10.04 6.20 -9.09
C THR A 124 -11.06 7.28 -8.75
N GLU A 125 -11.39 7.48 -7.48
CA GLU A 125 -12.33 8.51 -7.02
C GLU A 125 -11.83 9.93 -7.39
N ILE A 126 -10.59 10.25 -6.99
CA ILE A 126 -10.01 11.58 -7.20
C ILE A 126 -9.75 11.82 -8.68
N LEU A 127 -9.21 10.84 -9.41
CA LEU A 127 -8.90 10.99 -10.82
C LEU A 127 -10.19 11.22 -11.64
N LYS A 128 -11.30 10.54 -11.33
CA LYS A 128 -12.61 10.82 -11.95
C LYS A 128 -13.09 12.24 -11.68
N SER A 129 -12.98 12.71 -10.43
CA SER A 129 -13.42 14.06 -10.05
C SER A 129 -12.62 15.16 -10.75
N VAL A 130 -11.30 14.98 -10.84
CA VAL A 130 -10.42 15.97 -11.47
C VAL A 130 -10.63 15.96 -12.99
N VAL A 131 -10.63 14.78 -13.63
CA VAL A 131 -10.78 14.69 -15.10
C VAL A 131 -12.14 15.21 -15.57
N ALA A 132 -13.21 15.04 -14.79
CA ALA A 132 -14.52 15.61 -15.10
C ALA A 132 -14.56 17.15 -15.05
N SER A 133 -13.55 17.80 -14.45
CA SER A 133 -13.46 19.26 -14.34
C SER A 133 -12.76 19.91 -15.54
N PHE A 134 -12.04 19.14 -16.35
CA PHE A 134 -11.19 19.63 -17.46
C PHE A 134 -11.67 19.14 -18.82
N ASP A 135 -11.43 19.96 -19.84
CA ASP A 135 -11.71 19.64 -21.24
C ASP A 135 -10.54 18.85 -21.86
N ALA A 136 -10.75 18.14 -22.98
CA ALA A 136 -9.71 17.29 -23.60
C ALA A 136 -8.44 18.07 -23.96
N GLY A 137 -8.60 19.30 -24.48
CA GLY A 137 -7.47 20.17 -24.84
C GLY A 137 -6.68 20.64 -23.62
N GLU A 138 -7.35 20.87 -22.48
CA GLU A 138 -6.72 21.31 -21.23
C GLU A 138 -5.92 20.18 -20.59
N LEU A 139 -6.42 18.94 -20.65
CA LEU A 139 -5.70 17.76 -20.15
C LEU A 139 -4.34 17.56 -20.86
N ILE A 140 -4.21 17.99 -22.12
CA ILE A 140 -2.95 17.94 -22.88
C ILE A 140 -2.09 19.17 -22.57
N THR A 141 -2.66 20.37 -22.72
CA THR A 141 -1.92 21.63 -22.67
C THR A 141 -1.54 22.06 -21.25
N GLN A 142 -2.40 21.79 -20.27
CA GLN A 142 -2.24 22.17 -18.87
C GLN A 142 -2.00 20.95 -17.96
N ARG A 143 -1.42 19.87 -18.49
CA ARG A 143 -1.15 18.63 -17.74
C ARG A 143 -0.43 18.86 -16.41
N GLU A 144 0.49 19.83 -16.36
CA GLU A 144 1.21 20.18 -15.13
C GLU A 144 0.25 20.69 -14.04
N LEU A 145 -0.72 21.53 -14.40
CA LEU A 145 -1.73 22.03 -13.46
C LEU A 145 -2.62 20.88 -12.98
N VAL A 146 -3.07 20.02 -13.91
CA VAL A 146 -3.88 18.84 -13.59
C VAL A 146 -3.11 17.90 -12.65
N SER A 147 -1.83 17.63 -12.93
CA SER A 147 -0.99 16.75 -12.10
C SER A 147 -0.84 17.28 -10.67
N ARG A 148 -0.65 18.60 -10.51
CA ARG A 148 -0.59 19.24 -9.18
C ARG A 148 -1.90 19.11 -8.43
N GLN A 149 -3.02 19.40 -9.09
CA GLN A 149 -4.34 19.29 -8.46
C GLN A 149 -4.64 17.85 -8.02
N VAL A 150 -4.34 16.86 -8.88
CA VAL A 150 -4.45 15.43 -8.53
C VAL A 150 -3.55 15.09 -7.34
N SER A 151 -2.30 15.56 -7.32
CA SER A 151 -1.37 15.31 -6.24
C SER A 151 -1.84 15.89 -4.90
N ASP A 152 -2.34 17.13 -4.90
CA ASP A 152 -2.84 17.80 -3.69
C ASP A 152 -4.06 17.06 -3.10
N ASP A 153 -5.02 16.69 -3.96
CA ASP A 153 -6.25 16.05 -3.53
C ASP A 153 -6.02 14.59 -3.09
N LEU A 154 -5.15 13.86 -3.81
CA LEU A 154 -4.74 12.52 -3.40
C LEU A 154 -3.96 12.56 -2.09
N THR A 155 -3.04 13.52 -1.90
CA THR A 155 -2.23 13.62 -0.67
C THR A 155 -3.12 13.88 0.54
N LYS A 156 -4.10 14.79 0.43
CA LYS A 156 -5.08 15.04 1.51
C LYS A 156 -5.88 13.79 1.84
N ARG A 157 -6.33 13.05 0.82
CA ARG A 157 -7.15 11.85 1.01
C ARG A 157 -6.34 10.68 1.57
N ALA A 158 -5.14 10.44 1.05
CA ALA A 158 -4.21 9.39 1.48
C ALA A 158 -3.76 9.59 2.95
N ALA A 159 -3.56 10.85 3.37
CA ALA A 159 -3.21 11.18 4.76
C ALA A 159 -4.26 10.70 5.77
N THR A 160 -5.53 10.64 5.39
CA THR A 160 -6.61 10.14 6.27
C THR A 160 -6.45 8.65 6.58
N PHE A 161 -5.86 7.89 5.65
CA PHE A 161 -5.56 6.47 5.77
C PHE A 161 -4.15 6.20 6.33
N GLY A 162 -3.39 7.23 6.68
CA GLY A 162 -2.03 7.09 7.18
C GLY A 162 -1.00 6.72 6.10
N LEU A 163 -1.27 7.08 4.84
CA LEU A 163 -0.33 6.89 3.72
C LEU A 163 0.30 8.23 3.33
N ILE A 164 1.58 8.20 2.98
CA ILE A 164 2.34 9.32 2.43
C ILE A 164 2.54 9.05 0.94
N LEU A 165 2.26 10.04 0.10
CA LEU A 165 2.62 10.03 -1.32
C LEU A 165 3.90 10.85 -1.47
N ASP A 166 4.98 10.22 -1.93
CA ASP A 166 6.27 10.90 -2.15
C ASP A 166 6.32 11.54 -3.55
N ASP A 167 5.68 10.93 -4.54
CA ASP A 167 5.56 11.47 -5.90
C ASP A 167 4.29 10.96 -6.58
N VAL A 168 3.70 11.79 -7.45
CA VAL A 168 2.51 11.47 -8.23
C VAL A 168 2.68 12.04 -9.63
N SER A 169 2.60 11.18 -10.63
CA SER A 169 2.71 11.55 -12.03
C SER A 169 1.61 10.92 -12.87
N LEU A 170 0.97 11.73 -13.70
CA LEU A 170 0.12 11.24 -14.78
C LEU A 170 1.03 10.69 -15.87
N THR A 171 0.82 9.47 -16.34
CA THR A 171 1.50 8.88 -17.49
C THR A 171 0.47 8.47 -18.54
N HIS A 172 0.87 8.46 -19.82
CA HIS A 172 0.04 7.99 -20.95
C HIS A 172 -1.41 8.52 -20.95
N LEU A 173 -1.62 9.71 -21.54
CA LEU A 173 -2.95 10.21 -21.87
C LEU A 173 -3.29 9.77 -23.30
N THR A 174 -4.24 8.87 -23.44
CA THR A 174 -4.76 8.47 -24.75
C THR A 174 -6.24 8.79 -24.83
N PHE A 175 -6.62 9.50 -25.89
CA PHE A 175 -8.01 9.79 -26.20
C PHE A 175 -8.54 8.71 -27.15
N GLY A 176 -9.85 8.47 -27.14
CA GLY A 176 -10.50 7.59 -28.12
C GLY A 176 -10.11 7.93 -29.57
N LYS A 177 -10.27 6.94 -30.48
CA LYS A 177 -9.83 7.01 -31.88
C LYS A 177 -10.25 8.30 -32.62
N GLU A 178 -11.39 8.86 -32.27
CA GLU A 178 -11.96 10.07 -32.90
C GLU A 178 -11.10 11.33 -32.75
N PHE A 179 -10.30 11.46 -31.68
CA PHE A 179 -9.43 12.65 -31.48
C PHE A 179 -8.00 12.44 -32.02
N THR A 180 -7.53 11.19 -32.02
CA THR A 180 -6.21 10.85 -32.58
C THR A 180 -6.20 10.98 -34.11
N GLU A 181 -7.33 10.66 -34.75
CA GLU A 181 -7.49 10.82 -36.19
C GLU A 181 -7.50 12.30 -36.61
N LEU A 182 -8.24 13.17 -35.90
CA LEU A 182 -8.27 14.61 -36.17
C LEU A 182 -6.92 15.28 -35.98
N THR A 183 -6.16 14.94 -34.93
CA THR A 183 -4.83 15.52 -34.69
C THR A 183 -3.76 14.97 -35.63
N ALA A 184 -3.85 13.71 -36.05
CA ALA A 184 -2.99 13.15 -37.10
C ALA A 184 -3.25 13.80 -38.47
N THR A 185 -4.52 13.99 -38.85
CA THR A 185 -4.89 14.66 -40.11
C THR A 185 -4.52 16.15 -40.11
N SER A 186 -4.65 16.82 -38.97
CA SER A 186 -4.23 18.23 -38.81
C SER A 186 -2.72 18.41 -38.97
N THR A 187 -1.93 17.44 -38.49
CA THR A 187 -0.46 17.48 -38.62
C THR A 187 -0.02 17.23 -40.07
N SER A 188 -0.79 16.45 -40.86
CA SER A 188 -0.52 16.25 -42.29
C SER A 188 -0.85 17.45 -43.19
N GLN A 189 -1.67 18.40 -42.73
CA GLN A 189 -2.05 19.59 -43.52
C GLN A 189 -1.08 20.77 -43.37
N VAL A 190 -0.21 20.78 -42.36
CA VAL A 190 0.79 21.86 -42.13
C VAL A 190 2.12 21.60 -42.85
N GLN A 191 2.26 20.44 -43.51
CA GLN A 191 3.45 20.06 -44.28
C GLN A 191 3.28 20.15 -45.81
N LEU A 192 2.27 20.86 -46.31
CA LEU A 192 2.13 21.22 -47.73
C LEU A 192 2.14 22.74 -47.93
#